data_AF-A0A7J7KE42-F1
#
_entry.id   AF-A0A7J7KE42-F1
#
_cell.length_a   1.000
_cell.length_b   1.000
_cell.length_c   1.000
_cell.angle_alpha   90.00
_cell.angle_beta   90.00
_cell.angle_gamma   90.00
#
_symmetry.space_group_name_H-M   'P 1'
#
loop_
_entity.id
_entity.type
_entity.pdbx_description
1 polymer ?
#
loop_
_entity_poly.entity_id
_entity_poly.type
_entity_poly.pdbx_seq_one_letter_code
_entity_poly.pdbx_strand_id
1 'polypeptide(L)'
;MHYISLFWKLLFATVPPTDYAGGWLCFTVSILWIGLLTGIIGDIARSFGCIIRLKDSVTAVTFVALGTSVPDTFASKVAAMGDRYADSSIGNVTGSNAVNVFLGIGVAWTMAAVVGKVRGEKFTMKPGNLAFSLTIFCAFALSAIGLMLLRRTKLAGGELGGPRKIKILSSVYLVTLWLLYVTLSSLEAYGVIEGF
;
A
#
# COMPACT_ATOMS: atom_id res chain seq x y z
N MET A 1 3.82 26.72 -1.67
CA MET A 1 4.45 25.39 -1.45
C MET A 1 5.59 25.40 -0.43
N HIS A 2 6.40 26.46 -0.32
CA HIS A 2 7.58 26.46 0.57
C HIS A 2 7.25 26.52 2.07
N TYR A 3 6.20 27.24 2.48
CA TYR A 3 5.79 27.34 3.89
C TYR A 3 5.13 26.06 4.41
N ILE A 4 4.29 25.40 3.60
CA ILE A 4 3.64 24.13 3.97
C ILE A 4 4.67 22.99 4.10
N SER A 5 5.73 23.01 3.30
CA SER A 5 6.82 22.04 3.38
C SER A 5 7.89 22.39 4.41
N LEU A 6 7.84 23.56 5.05
CA LEU A 6 8.87 24.01 6.00
C LEU A 6 8.99 23.04 7.18
N PHE A 7 7.86 22.63 7.75
CA PHE A 7 7.80 21.65 8.83
C PHE A 7 8.52 20.35 8.43
N TRP A 8 8.20 19.81 7.25
CA TRP A 8 8.81 18.59 6.72
C TRP A 8 10.30 18.79 6.41
N LYS A 9 10.70 19.94 5.86
CA LYS A 9 12.10 20.26 5.57
C LYS A 9 12.94 20.33 6.85
N LEU A 10 12.40 20.91 7.93
CA LEU A 10 13.08 20.98 9.22
C LEU A 10 13.18 19.60 9.88
N LEU A 11 12.12 18.79 9.81
CA LEU A 11 12.10 17.44 10.36
C LEU A 11 13.13 16.54 9.67
N PHE A 12 13.17 16.57 8.34
CA PHE A 12 14.13 15.80 7.54
C PHE A 12 15.51 16.46 7.40
N ALA A 13 15.72 17.67 7.89
CA ALA A 13 17.06 18.29 7.93
C ALA A 13 18.04 17.54 8.86
N THR A 14 17.51 16.70 9.74
CA THR A 14 18.29 15.79 10.60
C THR A 14 18.85 14.58 9.85
N VAL A 15 18.40 14.34 8.61
CA VAL A 15 18.93 13.27 7.76
C VAL A 15 20.31 13.71 7.22
N PRO A 16 21.38 12.95 7.48
CA PRO A 16 22.72 13.31 7.05
C PRO A 16 22.85 13.25 5.52
N PRO A 17 23.81 14.01 4.94
CA PRO A 17 24.03 14.02 3.49
C PRO A 17 24.48 12.64 2.98
N THR A 18 24.18 12.37 1.70
CA THR A 18 24.47 11.09 1.03
C THR A 18 25.96 10.79 0.90
N ASP A 19 26.81 11.82 1.02
CA ASP A 19 28.27 11.69 0.92
C ASP A 19 28.90 11.03 2.16
N TYR A 20 28.17 10.98 3.27
CA TYR A 20 28.68 10.41 4.52
C TYR A 20 28.52 8.89 4.53
N ALA A 21 29.60 8.18 4.89
CA ALA A 21 29.65 6.72 5.02
C ALA A 21 29.07 5.97 3.80
N GLY A 22 29.32 6.48 2.58
CA GLY A 22 28.82 5.87 1.33
C GLY A 22 27.30 5.83 1.22
N GLY A 23 26.58 6.72 1.91
CA GLY A 23 25.12 6.81 1.89
C GLY A 23 24.39 5.92 2.90
N TRP A 24 25.08 4.98 3.56
CA TRP A 24 24.47 4.08 4.55
C TRP A 24 23.88 4.80 5.76
N LEU A 25 24.53 5.89 6.18
CA LEU A 25 24.05 6.70 7.30
C LEU A 25 22.75 7.43 6.94
N CYS A 26 22.69 8.03 5.74
CA CYS A 26 21.49 8.67 5.21
C CYS A 26 20.34 7.66 5.09
N PHE A 27 20.61 6.47 4.56
CA PHE A 27 19.64 5.39 4.42
C PHE A 27 19.04 4.95 5.77
N THR A 28 19.90 4.67 6.76
CA THR A 28 19.47 4.18 8.07
C THR A 28 18.62 5.21 8.82
N VAL A 29 19.06 6.46 8.86
CA VAL A 29 18.33 7.55 9.52
C VAL A 29 17.00 7.82 8.81
N SER A 30 16.96 7.74 7.47
CA SER A 30 15.72 7.90 6.70
C SER A 30 14.71 6.79 7.01
N ILE A 31 15.13 5.53 7.07
CA ILE A 31 14.25 4.41 7.43
C ILE A 31 13.68 4.57 8.83
N LEU A 32 14.48 5.00 9.81
CA LEU A 32 14.00 5.24 11.18
C LEU A 32 12.93 6.34 11.20
N TRP A 33 13.15 7.45 10.49
CA TRP A 33 12.17 8.53 10.38
C TRP A 33 10.88 8.08 9.70
N ILE A 34 10.98 7.33 8.59
CA ILE A 34 9.81 6.76 7.90
C ILE A 34 9.04 5.83 8.85
N GLY A 35 9.74 4.99 9.61
CA GLY A 35 9.12 4.11 10.61
C GLY A 35 8.36 4.88 11.70
N LEU A 36 9.00 5.89 12.29
CA LEU A 36 8.39 6.74 13.33
C LEU A 36 7.16 7.49 12.80
N LEU A 37 7.28 8.14 11.64
CA LEU A 37 6.18 8.89 11.03
C LEU A 37 5.02 7.98 10.64
N THR A 38 5.31 6.80 10.08
CA THR A 38 4.27 5.80 9.75
C THR A 38 3.53 5.34 11.00
N GLY A 39 4.22 5.16 12.13
CA GLY A 39 3.60 4.85 13.42
C GLY A 39 2.65 5.94 13.88
N ILE A 40 3.10 7.20 13.90
CA ILE A 40 2.30 8.36 14.31
C ILE A 40 1.07 8.52 13.40
N ILE A 41 1.25 8.41 12.08
CA ILE A 41 0.15 8.52 11.11
C ILE A 41 -0.85 7.38 11.32
N GLY A 42 -0.39 6.17 11.61
CA GLY A 42 -1.24 5.03 11.92
C GLY A 42 -2.12 5.26 13.14
N ASP A 43 -1.57 5.83 14.21
CA ASP A 43 -2.31 6.14 15.43
C ASP A 43 -3.33 7.26 15.21
N ILE A 44 -2.95 8.33 14.52
CA ILE A 44 -3.87 9.42 14.15
C ILE A 44 -5.01 8.89 13.27
N ALA A 45 -4.70 8.01 12.30
CA ALA A 45 -5.71 7.43 11.42
C ALA A 45 -6.73 6.59 12.22
N ARG A 46 -6.29 5.81 13.21
CA ARG A 46 -7.18 5.06 14.10
C ARG A 46 -8.05 5.98 14.95
N SER A 47 -7.47 7.01 15.56
CA SER A 47 -8.24 8.00 16.34
C SER A 47 -9.29 8.73 15.47
N PHE A 48 -8.91 9.11 14.25
CA PHE A 48 -9.82 9.72 13.28
C PHE A 48 -10.96 8.77 12.88
N GLY A 49 -10.64 7.50 12.60
CA GLY A 49 -11.63 6.45 12.35
C GLY A 49 -12.64 6.31 13.49
N CYS A 50 -12.17 6.35 14.74
CA CYS A 50 -13.02 6.31 15.92
C CYS A 50 -13.99 7.50 16.00
N ILE A 51 -13.52 8.73 15.73
CA ILE A 51 -14.35 9.94 15.74
C ILE A 51 -15.47 9.86 14.70
N ILE A 52 -15.18 9.30 13.51
CA ILE A 52 -16.14 9.16 12.41
C ILE A 52 -17.00 7.89 12.56
N ARG A 53 -16.78 7.08 13.61
CA ARG A 53 -17.44 5.78 13.84
C ARG A 53 -17.21 4.78 12.70
N LEU A 54 -16.04 4.83 12.09
CA LEU A 54 -15.59 3.83 11.14
C LEU A 54 -14.98 2.63 11.88
N LYS A 55 -15.29 1.41 11.41
CA LYS A 55 -14.63 0.20 11.91
C LYS A 55 -13.14 0.24 11.54
N ASP A 56 -12.28 -0.26 12.42
CA ASP A 56 -10.82 -0.26 12.22
C ASP A 56 -10.40 -0.93 10.91
N SER A 57 -11.10 -2.01 10.50
CA SER A 57 -10.86 -2.68 9.22
C SER A 57 -11.13 -1.76 8.02
N VAL A 58 -12.21 -0.97 8.07
CA VAL A 58 -12.57 -0.02 7.01
C VAL A 58 -11.59 1.13 6.96
N THR A 59 -11.20 1.69 8.10
CA THR A 59 -10.18 2.73 8.20
C THR A 59 -8.82 2.26 7.65
N ALA A 60 -8.45 1.02 7.92
CA ALA A 60 -7.21 0.42 7.41
C ALA A 60 -7.22 0.26 5.88
N VAL A 61 -8.29 -0.31 5.31
CA VAL A 61 -8.41 -0.58 3.87
C VAL A 61 -8.60 0.71 3.04
N THR A 62 -9.02 1.81 3.67
CA THR A 62 -9.20 3.11 3.02
C THR A 62 -8.06 4.06 3.29
N PHE A 63 -8.03 4.70 4.46
CA PHE A 63 -7.12 5.80 4.77
C PHE A 63 -5.67 5.35 4.88
N VAL A 64 -5.40 4.25 5.58
CA VAL A 64 -4.03 3.76 5.81
C VAL A 64 -3.46 3.17 4.50
N ALA A 65 -4.25 2.34 3.81
CA ALA A 65 -3.84 1.75 2.53
C ALA A 65 -3.60 2.81 1.44
N LEU A 66 -4.47 3.82 1.33
CA LEU A 66 -4.25 4.94 0.41
C LEU A 66 -3.02 5.78 0.79
N GLY A 67 -2.87 6.10 2.08
CA GLY A 67 -1.79 6.94 2.59
C GLY A 67 -0.39 6.37 2.33
N THR A 68 -0.28 5.04 2.25
CA THR A 68 0.98 4.33 1.93
C THR A 68 1.14 4.11 0.43
N SER A 69 0.11 3.61 -0.25
CA SER A 69 0.20 3.18 -1.66
C SER A 69 0.26 4.34 -2.67
N VAL A 70 -0.34 5.50 -2.36
CA VAL A 70 -0.32 6.66 -3.26
C VAL A 70 1.10 7.23 -3.41
N PRO A 71 1.85 7.52 -2.33
CA PRO A 71 3.27 7.86 -2.42
C PRO A 71 4.10 6.83 -3.18
N ASP A 72 3.92 5.53 -2.91
CA ASP A 72 4.64 4.45 -3.61
C ASP A 72 4.35 4.43 -5.11
N THR A 73 3.11 4.72 -5.49
CA THR A 73 2.71 4.86 -6.90
C THR A 73 3.40 6.04 -7.56
N PHE A 74 3.50 7.19 -6.88
CA PHE A 74 4.23 8.35 -7.39
C PHE A 74 5.73 8.08 -7.49
N ALA A 75 6.34 7.44 -6.49
CA ALA A 75 7.74 7.05 -6.52
C ALA A 75 8.04 6.09 -7.68
N SER A 76 7.21 5.07 -7.86
CA SER A 76 7.31 4.11 -8.98
C SER A 76 7.15 4.80 -10.34
N LYS A 77 6.20 5.73 -10.46
CA LYS A 77 6.02 6.53 -11.69
C LYS A 77 7.25 7.38 -11.98
N VAL A 78 7.82 8.06 -10.98
CA VAL A 78 9.02 8.90 -11.16
C VAL A 78 10.21 8.03 -11.54
N ALA A 79 10.39 6.88 -10.90
CA ALA A 79 11.43 5.90 -11.26
C ALA A 79 11.26 5.40 -12.70
N ALA A 80 10.05 5.06 -13.13
CA ALA A 80 9.77 4.61 -14.50
C ALA A 80 9.99 5.69 -15.56
N MET A 81 9.79 6.97 -15.22
CA MET A 81 10.05 8.09 -16.14
C MET A 81 11.54 8.46 -16.22
N GLY A 82 12.30 8.24 -15.14
CA GLY A 82 13.72 8.57 -15.05
C GLY A 82 14.66 7.46 -15.53
N ASP A 83 14.19 6.22 -15.62
CA ASP A 83 14.97 5.04 -16.01
C ASP A 83 14.58 4.56 -17.41
N ARG A 84 15.57 4.26 -18.26
CA ARG A 84 15.36 3.82 -19.65
C ARG A 84 14.64 2.48 -19.73
N TYR A 85 14.90 1.59 -18.78
CA TYR A 85 14.34 0.23 -18.75
C TYR A 85 13.26 0.06 -17.68
N ALA A 86 13.01 1.10 -16.88
CA ALA A 86 12.07 1.07 -15.76
C ALA A 86 12.33 -0.05 -14.73
N ASP A 87 13.54 -0.61 -14.70
CA ASP A 87 13.94 -1.68 -13.76
C ASP A 87 13.76 -1.22 -12.31
N SER A 88 14.09 0.05 -12.05
CA SER A 88 13.90 0.70 -10.76
C SER A 88 12.43 0.73 -10.30
N SER A 89 11.49 0.88 -11.25
CA SER A 89 10.05 0.86 -10.94
C SER A 89 9.56 -0.56 -10.63
N ILE A 90 10.09 -1.57 -11.33
CA ILE A 90 9.74 -2.97 -11.09
C ILE A 90 10.24 -3.37 -9.69
N GLY A 91 11.50 -3.03 -9.38
CA GLY A 91 12.08 -3.26 -8.06
C GLY A 91 11.28 -2.62 -6.93
N ASN A 92 10.80 -1.39 -7.12
CA ASN A 92 9.96 -0.71 -6.13
C ASN A 92 8.62 -1.44 -5.92
N VAL A 93 7.87 -1.71 -6.99
CA VAL A 93 6.53 -2.32 -6.90
C VAL A 93 6.59 -3.75 -6.34
N THR A 94 7.58 -4.55 -6.73
CA THR A 94 7.72 -5.91 -6.22
C THR A 94 8.30 -5.92 -4.82
N GLY A 95 9.29 -5.07 -4.54
CA GLY A 95 9.95 -4.97 -3.25
C GLY A 95 9.03 -4.48 -2.14
N SER A 96 8.29 -3.39 -2.36
CA SER A 96 7.39 -2.83 -1.34
C SER A 96 6.29 -3.81 -0.94
N ASN A 97 5.67 -4.49 -1.92
CA ASN A 97 4.66 -5.51 -1.65
C ASN A 97 5.23 -6.74 -0.95
N ALA A 98 6.43 -7.18 -1.32
CA ALA A 98 7.11 -8.29 -0.65
C ALA A 98 7.40 -7.94 0.83
N VAL A 99 7.91 -6.74 1.11
CA VAL A 99 8.16 -6.27 2.48
C VAL A 99 6.86 -6.19 3.28
N ASN A 100 5.76 -5.69 2.71
CA ASN A 100 4.47 -5.61 3.40
C ASN A 100 3.94 -6.98 3.84
N VAL A 101 4.03 -7.99 2.96
CA VAL A 101 3.54 -9.34 3.26
C VAL A 101 4.52 -10.10 4.16
N PHE A 102 5.79 -10.20 3.76
CA PHE A 102 6.76 -11.04 4.46
C PHE A 102 7.27 -10.40 5.74
N LEU A 103 7.64 -9.11 5.73
CA LEU A 103 8.07 -8.44 6.95
C LEU A 103 6.87 -7.93 7.75
N GLY A 104 5.95 -7.19 7.12
CA GLY A 104 4.83 -6.56 7.82
C GLY A 104 3.93 -7.57 8.54
N ILE A 105 3.33 -8.50 7.80
CA ILE A 105 2.47 -9.53 8.38
C ILE A 105 3.30 -10.65 9.01
N GLY A 106 4.33 -11.14 8.30
CA GLY A 106 5.11 -12.31 8.75
C GLY A 106 5.84 -12.10 10.08
N VAL A 107 6.49 -10.96 10.30
CA VAL A 107 7.16 -10.67 11.58
C VAL A 107 6.14 -10.48 12.70
N ALA A 108 5.08 -9.71 12.46
CA ALA A 108 4.03 -9.49 13.47
C ALA A 108 3.39 -10.81 13.93
N TRP A 109 3.12 -11.71 12.98
CA TRP A 109 2.52 -13.01 13.27
C TRP A 109 3.48 -13.94 14.01
N THR A 110 4.75 -13.96 13.61
CA THR A 110 5.81 -14.72 14.28
C THR A 110 5.98 -14.26 15.72
N MET A 111 6.03 -12.93 15.96
CA MET A 111 6.10 -12.36 17.30
C MET A 111 4.90 -12.77 18.16
N ALA A 112 3.68 -12.66 17.61
CA ALA A 112 2.46 -13.04 18.33
C ALA A 112 2.44 -14.54 18.70
N ALA A 113 2.92 -15.41 17.80
CA ALA A 113 3.03 -16.84 18.05
C ALA A 113 4.09 -17.17 19.13
N VAL A 114 5.25 -16.50 19.10
CA VAL A 114 6.29 -16.67 20.13
C VAL A 114 5.78 -16.24 21.50
N VAL A 115 5.13 -15.07 21.58
CA VAL A 115 4.55 -14.57 22.85
C VAL A 115 3.47 -15.50 23.37
N GLY A 116 2.57 -16.00 22.51
CA GLY A 116 1.55 -16.97 22.88
C GLY A 116 2.16 -18.27 23.44
N LYS A 117 3.22 -18.77 22.79
CA LYS A 117 3.96 -19.95 23.26
C LYS A 117 4.60 -19.73 24.63
N VAL A 118 5.21 -18.58 24.86
CA VAL A 118 5.83 -18.23 26.16
C VAL A 118 4.78 -18.12 27.27
N ARG A 119 3.57 -17.65 26.95
CA ARG A 119 2.46 -17.53 27.91
C ARG A 119 1.67 -18.83 28.11
N GLY A 120 1.98 -19.90 27.36
CA GLY A 120 1.26 -21.17 27.41
C GLY A 120 -0.14 -21.11 26.78
N GLU A 121 -0.44 -20.07 26.00
CA GLU A 121 -1.73 -19.89 25.33
C GLU A 121 -1.74 -20.58 23.96
N LYS A 122 -2.85 -21.22 23.60
CA LYS A 122 -3.05 -21.70 22.23
C LYS A 122 -3.26 -20.50 21.32
N PHE A 123 -2.29 -20.25 20.45
CA PHE A 123 -2.36 -19.19 19.47
C PHE A 123 -3.52 -19.45 18.49
N THR A 124 -4.63 -18.74 18.69
CA THR A 124 -5.84 -18.81 17.84
C THR A 124 -6.17 -17.41 17.35
N MET A 125 -6.05 -17.20 16.04
CA MET A 125 -6.31 -15.90 15.42
C MET A 125 -7.55 -16.05 14.54
N LYS A 126 -8.61 -15.29 14.85
CA LYS A 126 -9.83 -15.30 14.04
C LYS A 126 -9.57 -14.51 12.75
N PRO A 127 -9.71 -15.10 11.56
CA PRO A 127 -9.44 -14.41 10.30
C PRO A 127 -10.44 -13.28 10.02
N GLY A 128 -11.64 -13.31 10.63
CA GLY A 128 -12.66 -12.28 10.44
C GLY A 128 -12.97 -12.04 8.96
N ASN A 129 -13.05 -10.78 8.57
CA ASN A 129 -13.33 -10.32 7.20
C ASN A 129 -12.13 -10.48 6.23
N LEU A 130 -10.99 -11.02 6.68
CA LEU A 130 -9.79 -11.13 5.85
C LEU A 130 -10.01 -12.07 4.66
N ALA A 131 -10.72 -13.19 4.86
CA ALA A 131 -10.95 -14.19 3.82
C ALA A 131 -11.82 -13.62 2.68
N PHE A 132 -12.89 -12.92 3.03
CA PHE A 132 -13.78 -12.26 2.08
C PHE A 132 -13.03 -11.18 1.27
N SER A 133 -12.36 -10.27 1.98
CA SER A 133 -11.60 -9.17 1.36
C SER A 133 -10.49 -9.70 0.43
N LEU A 134 -9.74 -10.71 0.87
CA LEU A 134 -8.67 -11.30 0.06
C LEU A 134 -9.20 -11.96 -1.22
N THR A 135 -10.35 -12.62 -1.15
CA THR A 135 -10.95 -13.29 -2.31
C THR A 135 -11.41 -12.28 -3.35
N ILE A 136 -12.07 -11.20 -2.93
CA ILE A 136 -12.46 -10.10 -3.85
C ILE A 136 -11.22 -9.45 -4.45
N PHE A 137 -10.19 -9.20 -3.63
CA PHE A 137 -8.93 -8.65 -4.11
C PHE A 137 -8.30 -9.54 -5.18
N CYS A 138 -8.22 -10.85 -4.97
CA CYS A 138 -7.69 -11.80 -5.96
C CYS A 138 -8.51 -11.79 -7.25
N ALA A 139 -9.85 -11.79 -7.16
CA ALA A 139 -10.72 -11.75 -8.33
C ALA A 139 -10.51 -10.45 -9.15
N PHE A 140 -10.42 -9.31 -8.48
CA PHE A 140 -10.19 -8.02 -9.15
C PHE A 140 -8.74 -7.85 -9.62
N ALA A 141 -7.77 -8.46 -8.95
CA ALA A 141 -6.40 -8.50 -9.43
C ALA A 141 -6.28 -9.30 -10.73
N LEU A 142 -6.97 -10.45 -10.82
CA LEU A 142 -7.02 -11.24 -12.06
C LEU A 142 -7.69 -10.46 -13.20
N SER A 143 -8.77 -9.74 -12.92
CA SER A 143 -9.41 -8.90 -13.95
C SER A 143 -8.54 -7.73 -14.38
N ALA A 144 -7.82 -7.08 -13.44
CA ALA A 144 -6.86 -6.03 -13.73
C ALA A 144 -5.68 -6.56 -14.56
N ILE A 145 -5.13 -7.74 -14.23
CA ILE A 145 -4.07 -8.40 -15.02
C ILE A 145 -4.60 -8.73 -16.42
N GLY A 146 -5.82 -9.27 -16.53
CA GLY A 146 -6.47 -9.53 -17.81
C GLY A 146 -6.57 -8.27 -18.67
N LEU A 147 -7.00 -7.15 -18.09
CA LEU A 147 -7.01 -5.86 -18.78
C LEU A 147 -5.60 -5.44 -19.23
N MET A 148 -4.57 -5.60 -18.39
CA MET A 148 -3.19 -5.25 -18.75
C MET A 148 -2.65 -6.13 -19.88
N LEU A 149 -2.95 -7.43 -19.87
CA LEU A 149 -2.59 -8.35 -20.96
C LEU A 149 -3.32 -8.01 -22.27
N LEU A 150 -4.59 -7.63 -22.20
CA LEU A 150 -5.34 -7.15 -23.36
C LEU A 150 -4.73 -5.85 -23.92
N ARG A 151 -4.32 -4.91 -23.06
CA ARG A 151 -3.63 -3.68 -23.48
C ARG A 151 -2.28 -3.94 -24.14
N ARG A 152 -1.63 -5.04 -23.76
CA ARG A 152 -0.37 -5.52 -24.35
C ARG A 152 -0.52 -6.03 -25.79
N THR A 153 -1.74 -6.35 -26.21
CA THR A 153 -1.99 -6.90 -27.54
C THR A 153 -1.88 -5.82 -28.61
N LYS A 154 -1.38 -6.17 -29.81
CA LYS A 154 -1.24 -5.26 -30.97
C LYS A 154 -2.53 -4.50 -31.33
N LEU A 155 -3.70 -5.05 -30.97
CA LEU A 155 -5.02 -4.45 -31.18
C LEU A 155 -5.25 -3.17 -30.35
N ALA A 156 -4.67 -3.09 -29.15
CA ALA A 156 -4.81 -1.95 -28.23
C ALA A 156 -3.60 -1.00 -28.30
N GLY A 157 -2.46 -1.48 -28.80
CA GLY A 157 -1.31 -0.67 -29.20
C GLY A 157 -0.66 0.13 -28.06
N GLY A 158 -0.66 -0.37 -26.82
CA GLY A 158 -0.20 0.42 -25.69
C GLY A 158 0.42 -0.38 -24.56
N GLU A 159 1.70 -0.73 -24.67
CA GLU A 159 2.51 -1.14 -23.52
C GLU A 159 2.83 0.07 -22.61
N LEU A 160 3.25 1.21 -23.17
CA LEU A 160 3.36 2.49 -22.48
C LEU A 160 2.90 3.64 -23.38
N GLY A 161 2.08 4.55 -22.85
CA GLY A 161 1.71 5.78 -23.57
C GLY A 161 0.75 5.62 -24.76
N GLY A 162 0.10 4.46 -24.90
CA GLY A 162 -0.91 4.18 -25.94
C GLY A 162 -2.07 5.20 -26.02
N PRO A 163 -3.01 5.04 -26.97
CA PRO A 163 -4.01 6.05 -27.30
C PRO A 163 -4.71 6.64 -26.08
N ARG A 164 -4.81 7.98 -26.02
CA ARG A 164 -5.34 8.72 -24.85
C ARG A 164 -6.71 8.21 -24.40
N LYS A 165 -7.57 7.83 -25.34
CA LYS A 165 -8.91 7.27 -25.06
C LYS A 165 -8.82 5.94 -24.30
N ILE A 166 -8.02 4.99 -24.80
CA ILE A 166 -7.84 3.66 -24.17
C ILE A 166 -7.19 3.81 -22.80
N LYS A 167 -6.18 4.67 -22.67
CA LYS A 167 -5.52 4.96 -21.40
C LYS A 167 -6.52 5.46 -20.34
N ILE A 168 -7.37 6.42 -20.70
CA ILE A 168 -8.38 6.98 -19.78
C ILE A 168 -9.37 5.87 -19.40
N LEU A 169 -9.89 5.12 -20.37
CA LEU A 169 -10.85 4.05 -20.13
C LEU A 169 -10.29 2.98 -19.18
N SER A 170 -9.07 2.51 -19.43
CA SER A 170 -8.40 1.54 -18.56
C SER A 170 -8.12 2.10 -17.17
N SER A 171 -7.77 3.38 -17.06
CA SER A 171 -7.54 4.03 -15.75
C SER A 171 -8.85 4.14 -14.96
N VAL A 172 -9.95 4.53 -15.62
CA VAL A 172 -11.29 4.58 -15.00
C VAL A 172 -11.70 3.19 -14.52
N TYR A 173 -11.51 2.15 -15.32
CA TYR A 173 -11.81 0.78 -14.93
C TYR A 173 -11.04 0.33 -13.67
N LEU A 174 -9.73 0.59 -13.62
CA LEU A 174 -8.90 0.23 -12.45
C LEU A 174 -9.33 1.00 -11.18
N VAL A 175 -9.65 2.29 -11.31
CA VAL A 175 -10.18 3.08 -10.19
C VAL A 175 -11.54 2.55 -9.73
N THR A 176 -12.41 2.17 -10.67
CA THR A 176 -13.71 1.57 -10.35
C THR A 176 -13.56 0.24 -9.63
N LEU A 177 -12.64 -0.64 -10.05
CA LEU A 177 -12.33 -1.88 -9.34
C LEU A 177 -11.89 -1.62 -7.89
N TRP A 178 -11.04 -0.61 -7.68
CA TRP A 178 -10.60 -0.23 -6.34
C TRP A 178 -11.76 0.32 -5.48
N LEU A 179 -12.60 1.19 -6.03
CA LEU A 179 -13.80 1.71 -5.33
C LEU A 179 -14.79 0.59 -4.98
N LEU A 180 -15.01 -0.35 -5.90
CA LEU A 180 -15.83 -1.53 -5.67
C LEU A 180 -15.26 -2.40 -4.57
N TYR A 181 -13.94 -2.63 -4.56
CA TYR A 181 -13.27 -3.41 -3.52
C TYR A 181 -13.46 -2.77 -2.14
N VAL A 182 -13.22 -1.47 -2.02
CA VAL A 182 -13.43 -0.72 -0.77
C VAL A 182 -14.88 -0.82 -0.33
N THR A 183 -15.83 -0.64 -1.24
CA THR A 183 -17.27 -0.65 -0.93
C THR A 183 -17.71 -2.03 -0.46
N LEU A 184 -17.38 -3.10 -1.20
CA LEU A 184 -17.77 -4.46 -0.85
C LEU A 184 -17.13 -4.92 0.47
N SER A 185 -15.84 -4.63 0.66
CA SER A 185 -15.14 -4.96 1.91
C SER A 185 -15.73 -4.21 3.11
N SER A 186 -16.17 -2.97 2.90
CA SER A 186 -16.84 -2.18 3.94
C SER A 186 -18.24 -2.70 4.24
N LEU A 187 -19.02 -3.06 3.23
CA LEU A 187 -20.37 -3.61 3.41
C LEU A 187 -20.36 -4.94 4.18
N GLU A 188 -19.41 -5.82 3.90
CA GLU A 188 -19.19 -7.02 4.72
C GLU A 188 -18.79 -6.60 6.13
N ALA A 189 -17.83 -5.67 6.28
CA ALA A 189 -17.35 -5.27 7.60
C ALA A 189 -18.48 -4.77 8.48
N TYR A 190 -19.50 -4.12 7.93
CA TYR A 190 -20.70 -3.66 8.64
C TYR A 190 -21.82 -4.70 8.79
N GLY A 191 -21.66 -5.90 8.23
CA GLY A 191 -22.64 -6.98 8.29
C GLY A 191 -23.83 -6.78 7.36
N VAL A 192 -23.71 -5.92 6.35
CA VAL A 192 -24.76 -5.70 5.34
C VAL A 192 -24.77 -6.83 4.31
N ILE A 193 -23.60 -7.40 4.03
CA ILE A 193 -23.41 -8.56 3.16
C ILE A 193 -22.82 -9.66 4.03
N GLU A 194 -23.34 -10.88 3.91
CA GLU A 194 -22.72 -12.04 4.55
C GLU A 194 -21.46 -12.43 3.77
N GLY A 195 -20.33 -12.43 4.49
CA GLY A 195 -19.11 -13.08 4.02
C GLY A 195 -19.27 -14.60 3.98
N PHE A 196 -18.40 -15.26 3.23
CA PHE A 196 -18.33 -16.72 3.13
C PHE A 196 -17.25 -17.31 4.04
#